data_AF-A0A9W4DPG3-F1
#
_entry.id   AF-A0A9W4DPG3-F1
#
_cell.length_a   1.000
_cell.length_b   1.000
_cell.length_c   1.000
_cell.angle_alpha   90.00
_cell.angle_beta   90.00
_cell.angle_gamma   90.00
#
_symmetry.space_group_name_H-M   'P 1'
#
loop_
_entity.id
_entity.type
_entity.pdbx_description
1 polymer ?
#
loop_
_entity_poly.entity_id
_entity_poly.type
_entity_poly.pdbx_seq_one_letter_code
_entity_poly.pdbx_strand_id
1 'polypeptide(L)'
;MQVNVGGGAYAHNMALQLAHENNFDALLIQEPWILKDLTAKRSIPHPKFALFSPLDEWHTRPRVLTYISSSQGLRSYQSAINTSPDLLPVVISTGRGRKIAVWNVYIAPAGSIRAGEGLKMLIESTGTPEFVGGDFNSRHPIWDSHVTYTSQGGADLQEWATEKELILLNPTEMSTNKGGGTLDLAFSSLAGAKCEIPSDLHTISDHETMVTTLTGEYNAIENSERRLRYDSNNEVLFTTLLRCHSDPPDLSTVDDIEREAENIVKVI
;
A
#
# COMPACT_ATOMS: atom_id res chain seq x y z
N MET A 1 3.81 5.41 -0.90
CA MET A 1 3.75 6.69 -1.66
C MET A 1 2.38 6.78 -2.34
N GLN A 2 1.77 7.95 -2.36
CA GLN A 2 0.55 8.22 -3.15
C GLN A 2 0.67 9.58 -3.85
N VAL A 3 0.04 9.71 -5.02
CA VAL A 3 -0.01 10.96 -5.78
C VAL A 3 -1.06 10.91 -6.89
N ASN A 4 -1.85 11.98 -7.03
CA ASN A 4 -2.65 12.24 -8.24
C ASN A 4 -1.75 12.82 -9.33
N VAL A 5 -1.73 12.19 -10.52
CA VAL A 5 -0.85 12.59 -11.63
C VAL A 5 -1.59 13.33 -12.75
N GLY A 6 -2.87 13.66 -12.58
CA GLY A 6 -3.68 14.48 -13.49
C GLY A 6 -3.74 13.94 -14.92
N GLY A 7 -3.63 12.62 -15.10
CA GLY A 7 -3.55 11.97 -16.40
C GLY A 7 -2.23 12.19 -17.16
N GLY A 8 -1.23 12.83 -16.55
CA GLY A 8 0.04 13.20 -17.17
C GLY A 8 1.07 12.07 -17.21
N ALA A 9 1.59 11.74 -18.40
CA ALA A 9 2.58 10.68 -18.57
C ALA A 9 3.92 10.98 -17.87
N TYR A 10 4.35 12.24 -17.86
CA TYR A 10 5.61 12.64 -17.24
C TYR A 10 5.54 12.55 -15.71
N ALA A 11 4.48 13.07 -15.10
CA ALA A 11 4.26 12.98 -13.65
C ALA A 11 4.13 11.53 -13.20
N HIS A 12 3.40 10.70 -13.96
CA HIS A 12 3.27 9.27 -13.68
C HIS A 12 4.61 8.52 -13.77
N ASN A 13 5.42 8.76 -14.81
CA ASN A 13 6.76 8.17 -14.90
C ASN A 13 7.67 8.63 -13.75
N MET A 14 7.64 9.91 -13.41
CA MET A 14 8.43 10.47 -12.32
C MET A 14 8.05 9.86 -10.97
N ALA A 15 6.75 9.69 -10.72
CA ALA A 15 6.26 9.02 -9.52
C ALA A 15 6.78 7.58 -9.40
N LEU A 16 6.81 6.82 -10.49
CA LEU A 16 7.37 5.47 -10.52
C LEU A 16 8.88 5.46 -10.27
N GLN A 17 9.61 6.38 -10.88
CA GLN A 17 11.06 6.48 -10.70
C GLN A 17 11.42 6.84 -9.25
N LEU A 18 10.76 7.87 -8.69
CA LEU A 18 10.95 8.27 -7.29
C LEU A 18 10.53 7.13 -6.34
N ALA A 19 9.43 6.43 -6.65
CA ALA A 19 9.00 5.27 -5.89
C ALA A 19 10.09 4.18 -5.84
N HIS A 20 10.72 3.93 -6.98
CA HIS A 20 11.79 2.96 -7.11
C HIS A 20 13.07 3.37 -6.35
N GLU A 21 13.56 4.59 -6.58
CA GLU A 21 14.82 5.10 -6.03
C GLU A 21 14.79 5.16 -4.49
N ASN A 22 13.62 5.43 -3.93
CA ASN A 22 13.40 5.51 -2.48
C ASN A 22 12.90 4.19 -1.87
N ASN A 23 12.89 3.10 -2.64
CA ASN A 23 12.52 1.76 -2.18
C ASN A 23 11.11 1.67 -1.54
N PHE A 24 10.14 2.39 -2.09
CA PHE A 24 8.76 2.31 -1.60
C PHE A 24 8.12 0.95 -1.92
N ASP A 25 7.42 0.39 -0.94
CA ASP A 25 6.72 -0.90 -1.09
C ASP A 25 5.47 -0.81 -1.97
N ALA A 26 4.79 0.33 -1.93
CA ALA A 26 3.56 0.58 -2.68
C ALA A 26 3.49 2.03 -3.17
N LEU A 27 3.02 2.20 -4.41
CA LEU A 27 2.71 3.47 -5.05
C LEU A 27 1.25 3.47 -5.49
N LEU A 28 0.45 4.36 -4.91
CA LEU A 28 -0.96 4.57 -5.23
C LEU A 28 -1.08 5.76 -6.17
N ILE A 29 -1.48 5.53 -7.42
CA ILE A 29 -1.69 6.56 -8.43
C ILE A 29 -3.18 6.85 -8.58
N GLN A 30 -3.55 8.13 -8.53
CA GLN A 30 -4.85 8.64 -8.96
C GLN A 30 -4.72 9.39 -10.29
N GLU A 31 -5.80 9.39 -11.07
CA GLU A 31 -5.83 9.86 -12.46
C GLU A 31 -4.63 9.38 -13.28
N PRO A 32 -4.40 8.06 -13.37
CA PRO A 32 -3.26 7.52 -14.09
C PRO A 32 -3.27 7.94 -15.56
N TRP A 33 -2.09 8.24 -16.10
CA TRP A 33 -1.91 8.15 -17.54
C TRP A 33 -2.11 6.70 -17.99
N ILE A 34 -2.97 6.52 -18.99
CA ILE A 34 -3.20 5.24 -19.67
C ILE A 34 -3.34 5.47 -21.17
N LEU A 35 -3.14 4.43 -21.96
CA LEU A 35 -3.41 4.47 -23.39
C LEU A 35 -4.89 4.78 -23.67
N LYS A 36 -5.15 5.61 -24.68
CA LYS A 36 -6.53 5.98 -25.07
C LYS A 36 -7.35 4.77 -25.55
N ASP A 37 -6.69 3.84 -26.22
CA ASP A 37 -7.29 2.55 -26.56
C ASP A 37 -7.35 1.68 -25.30
N LEU A 38 -8.54 1.61 -24.71
CA LEU A 38 -8.77 0.87 -23.48
C LEU A 38 -8.65 -0.64 -23.68
N THR A 39 -8.87 -1.16 -24.89
CA THR A 39 -8.78 -2.61 -25.16
C THR A 39 -7.36 -3.13 -24.99
N ALA A 40 -6.36 -2.27 -25.17
CA ALA A 40 -4.96 -2.60 -24.95
C ALA A 40 -4.60 -2.76 -23.46
N LYS A 41 -5.38 -2.15 -22.54
CA LYS A 41 -5.16 -2.19 -21.08
C LYS A 41 -3.73 -1.79 -20.66
N ARG A 42 -3.23 -0.71 -21.25
CA ARG A 42 -1.84 -0.26 -21.06
C ARG A 42 -1.74 1.01 -20.23
N SER A 43 -0.91 0.93 -19.20
CA SER A 43 -0.36 2.05 -18.43
C SER A 43 1.16 2.07 -18.62
N ILE A 44 1.87 2.88 -17.84
CA ILE A 44 3.34 2.89 -17.76
C ILE A 44 3.81 1.66 -16.98
N PRO A 45 4.55 0.72 -17.60
CA PRO A 45 5.13 -0.41 -16.88
C PRO A 45 6.40 -0.01 -16.15
N HIS A 46 6.74 -0.73 -15.07
CA HIS A 46 8.03 -0.61 -14.41
C HIS A 46 8.55 -2.00 -13.98
N PRO A 47 9.81 -2.38 -14.28
CA PRO A 47 10.30 -3.75 -14.07
C PRO A 47 10.39 -4.19 -12.60
N LYS A 48 10.35 -3.23 -11.66
CA LYS A 48 10.38 -3.49 -10.21
C LYS A 48 9.02 -3.41 -9.53
N PHE A 49 7.94 -3.16 -10.28
CA PHE A 49 6.60 -3.06 -9.73
C PHE A 49 5.62 -3.98 -10.46
N ALA A 50 4.80 -4.68 -9.68
CA ALA A 50 3.58 -5.31 -10.17
C ALA A 50 2.47 -4.26 -10.22
N LEU A 51 1.78 -4.15 -11.35
CA LEU A 51 0.68 -3.21 -11.56
C LEU A 51 -0.66 -3.90 -11.29
N PHE A 52 -1.48 -3.26 -10.45
CA PHE A 52 -2.87 -3.63 -10.18
C PHE A 52 -3.82 -2.59 -10.75
N SER A 53 -4.91 -3.05 -11.37
CA SER A 53 -5.95 -2.22 -11.95
C SER A 53 -7.31 -2.60 -11.33
N PRO A 54 -8.20 -1.65 -11.04
CA PRO A 54 -9.51 -1.96 -10.49
C PRO A 54 -10.40 -2.81 -11.41
N LEU A 55 -10.08 -2.85 -12.71
CA LEU A 55 -10.86 -3.52 -13.74
C LEU A 55 -10.00 -4.55 -14.48
N ASP A 56 -10.51 -5.76 -14.67
CA ASP A 56 -9.88 -6.79 -15.51
C ASP A 56 -9.94 -6.41 -16.99
N GLU A 57 -11.06 -5.81 -17.37
CA GLU A 57 -11.34 -5.31 -18.70
C GLU A 57 -11.72 -3.83 -18.61
N TRP A 58 -11.00 -2.97 -19.34
CA TRP A 58 -11.17 -1.52 -19.27
C TRP A 58 -12.35 -1.05 -20.14
N HIS A 59 -13.56 -1.45 -19.75
CA HIS A 59 -14.80 -0.95 -20.33
C HIS A 59 -14.98 0.55 -20.05
N THR A 60 -14.47 0.98 -18.90
CA THR A 60 -14.32 2.38 -18.51
C THR A 60 -12.86 2.65 -18.17
N ARG A 61 -12.46 3.92 -18.22
CA ARG A 61 -11.12 4.35 -17.84
C ARG A 61 -10.89 4.11 -16.35
N PRO A 62 -9.91 3.29 -15.93
CA PRO A 62 -9.46 3.27 -14.54
C PRO A 62 -9.02 4.66 -14.09
N ARG A 63 -9.48 5.09 -12.91
CA ARG A 63 -9.09 6.36 -12.28
C ARG A 63 -8.09 6.18 -11.16
N VAL A 64 -7.80 4.95 -10.78
CA VAL A 64 -6.74 4.57 -9.87
C VAL A 64 -5.94 3.39 -10.41
N LEU A 65 -4.64 3.36 -10.10
CA LEU A 65 -3.75 2.21 -10.30
C LEU A 65 -2.84 2.08 -9.09
N THR A 66 -2.52 0.84 -8.71
CA THR A 66 -1.61 0.59 -7.58
C THR A 66 -0.44 -0.24 -8.05
N TYR A 67 0.77 0.25 -7.82
CA TYR A 67 2.02 -0.43 -8.11
C TYR A 67 2.60 -0.98 -6.82
N ILE A 68 2.85 -2.28 -6.75
CA ILE A 68 3.44 -2.94 -5.58
C ILE A 68 4.85 -3.40 -5.92
N SER A 69 5.81 -3.07 -5.07
CA SER A 69 7.21 -3.43 -5.25
C SER A 69 7.37 -4.94 -5.35
N SER A 70 8.18 -5.37 -6.30
CA SER A 70 8.59 -6.78 -6.46
C SER A 70 9.74 -7.14 -5.51
N SER A 71 9.94 -6.37 -4.43
CA SER A 71 10.94 -6.64 -3.40
C SER A 71 10.72 -8.01 -2.76
N GLN A 72 11.81 -8.65 -2.33
CA GLN A 72 11.72 -9.97 -1.72
C GLN A 72 10.89 -9.92 -0.43
N GLY A 73 9.84 -10.72 -0.38
CA GLY A 73 9.00 -10.88 0.80
C GLY A 73 7.66 -10.16 0.74
N LEU A 74 7.39 -9.35 -0.28
CA LEU A 74 6.04 -8.86 -0.55
C LEU A 74 5.30 -9.83 -1.49
N ARG A 75 4.05 -10.14 -1.14
CA ARG A 75 3.09 -10.78 -2.03
C ARG A 75 1.83 -9.96 -2.01
N SER A 76 1.19 -9.73 -3.15
CA SER A 76 -0.01 -8.92 -3.22
C SER A 76 -1.08 -9.57 -4.09
N TYR A 77 -2.33 -9.27 -3.74
CA TYR A 77 -3.50 -9.68 -4.51
C TYR A 77 -4.62 -8.67 -4.32
N GLN A 78 -5.54 -8.59 -5.27
CA GLN A 78 -6.74 -7.77 -5.14
C GLN A 78 -7.79 -8.52 -4.32
N SER A 79 -8.37 -7.86 -3.31
CA SER A 79 -9.50 -8.43 -2.56
C SER A 79 -10.83 -8.23 -3.26
N ALA A 80 -10.91 -7.28 -4.19
CA ALA A 80 -12.06 -7.05 -5.05
C ALA A 80 -11.60 -6.55 -6.44
N ILE A 81 -12.31 -6.96 -7.49
CA ILE A 81 -12.06 -6.57 -8.88
C ILE A 81 -13.40 -6.29 -9.55
N ASN A 82 -13.42 -5.39 -10.53
CA ASN A 82 -14.59 -4.99 -11.33
C ASN A 82 -15.73 -4.38 -10.48
N THR A 83 -15.40 -3.79 -9.33
CA THR A 83 -16.37 -3.08 -8.49
C THR A 83 -16.53 -1.62 -8.92
N SER A 84 -15.41 -0.91 -9.13
CA SER A 84 -15.41 0.49 -9.53
C SER A 84 -14.08 0.90 -10.15
N PRO A 85 -14.04 1.72 -11.22
CA PRO A 85 -12.80 2.31 -11.71
C PRO A 85 -12.11 3.25 -10.70
N ASP A 86 -12.78 3.55 -9.58
CA ASP A 86 -12.49 4.63 -8.65
C ASP A 86 -11.92 4.14 -7.32
N LEU A 87 -11.98 2.83 -7.08
CA LEU A 87 -11.58 2.19 -5.84
C LEU A 87 -10.82 0.91 -6.17
N LEU A 88 -9.59 0.80 -5.67
CA LEU A 88 -8.74 -0.37 -5.86
C LEU A 88 -8.26 -0.92 -4.51
N PRO A 89 -8.94 -1.95 -3.98
CA PRO A 89 -8.53 -2.70 -2.80
C PRO A 89 -7.42 -3.71 -3.14
N VAL A 90 -6.25 -3.55 -2.53
CA VAL A 90 -5.12 -4.49 -2.64
C VAL A 90 -4.73 -4.97 -1.24
N VAL A 91 -4.50 -6.26 -1.09
CA VAL A 91 -3.93 -6.83 0.13
C VAL A 91 -2.45 -7.09 -0.12
N ILE A 92 -1.60 -6.54 0.75
CA ILE A 92 -0.15 -6.74 0.74
C ILE A 92 0.20 -7.67 1.90
N SER A 93 0.72 -8.85 1.57
CA SER A 93 1.26 -9.82 2.51
C SER A 93 2.78 -9.61 2.64
N THR A 94 3.26 -9.45 3.86
CA THR A 94 4.70 -9.34 4.15
C THR A 94 5.30 -10.71 4.43
N GLY A 95 6.64 -10.81 4.41
CA GLY A 95 7.37 -12.08 4.52
C GLY A 95 7.15 -12.85 5.82
N ARG A 96 6.48 -12.24 6.82
CA ARG A 96 6.10 -12.87 8.10
C ARG A 96 4.61 -13.25 8.17
N GLY A 97 3.89 -13.23 7.05
CA GLY A 97 2.49 -13.64 6.96
C GLY A 97 1.46 -12.58 7.33
N ARG A 98 1.88 -11.39 7.81
CA ARG A 98 0.96 -10.27 8.04
C ARG A 98 0.41 -9.77 6.72
N LYS A 99 -0.90 -9.57 6.67
CA LYS A 99 -1.63 -8.99 5.55
C LYS A 99 -2.05 -7.57 5.93
N ILE A 100 -1.93 -6.64 4.99
CA ILE A 100 -2.36 -5.25 5.13
C ILE A 100 -3.24 -4.92 3.93
N ALA A 101 -4.50 -4.56 4.19
CA ALA A 101 -5.45 -4.07 3.22
C ALA A 101 -5.20 -2.59 2.95
N VAL A 102 -4.79 -2.29 1.72
CA VAL A 102 -4.45 -0.96 1.19
C VAL A 102 -5.45 -0.60 0.11
N TRP A 103 -6.19 0.47 0.31
CA TRP A 103 -7.20 0.94 -0.65
C TRP A 103 -6.74 2.22 -1.32
N ASN A 104 -6.73 2.23 -2.65
CA ASN A 104 -6.49 3.42 -3.47
C ASN A 104 -7.82 3.98 -3.96
N VAL A 105 -8.07 5.26 -3.71
CA VAL A 105 -9.36 5.91 -3.98
C VAL A 105 -9.19 7.15 -4.86
N TYR A 106 -10.11 7.34 -5.78
CA TYR A 106 -10.32 8.62 -6.46
C TYR A 106 -11.81 8.98 -6.43
N ILE A 107 -12.13 10.14 -5.86
CA ILE A 107 -13.50 10.70 -5.90
C ILE A 107 -13.48 11.85 -6.89
N ALA A 108 -14.35 11.81 -7.91
CA ALA A 108 -14.45 12.90 -8.86
C ALA A 108 -15.06 14.15 -8.22
N PRO A 109 -14.54 15.35 -8.52
CA PRO A 109 -15.14 16.59 -8.05
C PRO A 109 -16.54 16.81 -8.67
N ALA A 110 -17.33 17.68 -8.05
CA ALA A 110 -18.66 18.01 -8.53
C ALA A 110 -18.63 18.52 -9.99
N GLY A 111 -19.56 18.03 -10.82
CA GLY A 111 -19.64 18.38 -12.24
C GLY A 111 -18.75 17.53 -13.17
N SER A 112 -17.87 16.69 -12.62
CA SER A 112 -17.09 15.73 -13.41
C SER A 112 -17.87 14.47 -13.75
N ILE A 113 -17.37 13.74 -14.74
CA ILE A 113 -17.85 12.39 -15.06
C ILE A 113 -17.74 11.52 -13.80
N ARG A 114 -18.84 10.82 -13.46
CA ARG A 114 -18.93 9.95 -12.28
C ARG A 114 -18.65 10.70 -10.96
N ALA A 115 -19.07 11.96 -10.83
CA ALA A 115 -19.08 12.67 -9.56
C ALA A 115 -19.91 11.89 -8.52
N GLY A 116 -19.39 11.76 -7.30
CA GLY A 116 -20.02 11.02 -6.20
C GLY A 116 -19.93 9.48 -6.28
N GLU A 117 -19.72 8.89 -7.46
CA GLU A 117 -19.65 7.42 -7.63
C GLU A 117 -18.50 6.78 -6.84
N GLY A 118 -17.33 7.42 -6.81
CA GLY A 118 -16.18 6.91 -6.04
C GLY A 118 -16.45 6.87 -4.54
N LEU A 119 -17.09 7.92 -4.00
CA LEU A 119 -17.47 8.00 -2.59
C LEU A 119 -18.55 6.97 -2.26
N LYS A 120 -19.58 6.87 -3.10
CA LYS A 120 -20.65 5.87 -2.93
C LYS A 120 -20.06 4.46 -2.85
N MET A 121 -19.18 4.10 -3.78
CA MET A 121 -18.53 2.79 -3.78
C MET A 121 -17.64 2.55 -2.57
N LEU A 122 -16.96 3.59 -2.06
CA LEU A 122 -16.17 3.51 -0.83
C LEU A 122 -17.07 3.20 0.39
N ILE A 123 -18.19 3.91 0.53
CA ILE A 123 -19.12 3.76 1.65
C ILE A 123 -19.84 2.41 1.60
N GLU A 124 -20.28 1.98 0.43
CA GLU A 124 -20.98 0.70 0.23
C GLU A 124 -20.05 -0.53 0.32
N SER A 125 -18.73 -0.32 0.37
CA SER A 125 -17.75 -1.42 0.45
C SER A 125 -17.81 -2.15 1.80
N THR A 126 -18.02 -3.46 1.75
CA THR A 126 -18.13 -4.32 2.95
C THR A 126 -16.79 -4.61 3.63
N GLY A 127 -15.67 -4.47 2.91
CA GLY A 127 -14.34 -4.66 3.48
C GLY A 127 -13.95 -3.56 4.46
N THR A 128 -12.89 -3.80 5.23
CA THR A 128 -12.27 -2.79 6.11
C THR A 128 -10.81 -2.65 5.71
N PRO A 129 -10.36 -1.47 5.25
CA PRO A 129 -8.96 -1.22 4.99
C PRO A 129 -8.19 -1.05 6.30
N GLU A 130 -6.90 -1.38 6.27
CA GLU A 130 -5.96 -0.94 7.30
C GLU A 130 -5.33 0.40 6.93
N PHE A 131 -5.26 0.70 5.63
CA PHE A 131 -4.86 1.98 5.08
C PHE A 131 -5.71 2.32 3.85
N VAL A 132 -6.15 3.56 3.78
CA VAL A 132 -6.82 4.12 2.61
C VAL A 132 -6.18 5.46 2.25
N GLY A 133 -5.88 5.65 0.97
CA GLY A 133 -5.30 6.88 0.48
C GLY A 133 -5.73 7.19 -0.95
N GLY A 134 -5.72 8.47 -1.28
CA GLY A 134 -5.88 8.98 -2.64
C GLY A 134 -6.46 10.38 -2.64
N ASP A 135 -7.09 10.75 -3.76
CA ASP A 135 -7.69 12.06 -3.97
C ASP A 135 -9.20 11.98 -3.75
N PHE A 136 -9.66 12.63 -2.68
CA PHE A 136 -11.04 12.56 -2.24
C PHE A 136 -11.90 13.72 -2.74
N ASN A 137 -11.28 14.76 -3.34
CA ASN A 137 -11.97 15.98 -3.80
C ASN A 137 -13.05 16.52 -2.84
N SER A 138 -12.85 16.32 -1.53
CA SER A 138 -13.83 16.60 -0.49
C SER A 138 -13.27 17.61 0.51
N ARG A 139 -14.13 18.54 0.95
CA ARG A 139 -13.75 19.62 1.88
C ARG A 139 -14.33 19.36 3.26
N HIS A 140 -13.47 19.44 4.28
CA HIS A 140 -13.85 19.39 5.69
C HIS A 140 -12.80 20.13 6.54
N PRO A 141 -13.21 20.88 7.58
CA PRO A 141 -12.29 21.57 8.49
C PRO A 141 -11.31 20.67 9.28
N ILE A 142 -11.45 19.34 9.20
CA ILE A 142 -10.61 18.39 9.96
C ILE A 142 -9.29 18.15 9.23
N TRP A 143 -9.29 18.17 7.90
CA TRP A 143 -8.08 18.01 7.09
C TRP A 143 -7.65 19.29 6.39
N ASP A 144 -8.55 20.27 6.26
CA ASP A 144 -8.26 21.55 5.63
C ASP A 144 -8.67 22.69 6.59
N SER A 145 -7.70 23.23 7.33
CA SER A 145 -7.92 24.30 8.32
C SER A 145 -8.37 25.62 7.70
N HIS A 146 -8.18 25.79 6.40
CA HIS A 146 -8.54 27.01 5.67
C HIS A 146 -10.01 27.05 5.25
N VAL A 147 -10.74 25.92 5.34
CA VAL A 147 -12.17 25.88 5.04
C VAL A 147 -13.01 25.91 6.32
N THR A 148 -14.05 26.73 6.32
CA THR A 148 -15.00 26.86 7.44
C THR A 148 -16.32 26.13 7.19
N TYR A 149 -16.43 25.43 6.07
CA TYR A 149 -17.61 24.66 5.68
C TYR A 149 -17.24 23.20 5.41
N THR A 150 -18.22 22.33 5.61
CA THR A 150 -18.12 20.91 5.28
C THR A 150 -18.95 20.63 4.03
N SER A 151 -18.34 20.00 3.03
CA SER A 151 -19.07 19.44 1.88
C SER A 151 -19.83 18.17 2.30
N GLN A 152 -20.95 17.84 1.65
CA GLN A 152 -21.68 16.59 1.95
C GLN A 152 -20.75 15.38 1.88
N GLY A 153 -19.93 15.27 0.81
CA GLY A 153 -18.96 14.19 0.69
C GLY A 153 -17.89 14.18 1.77
N GLY A 154 -17.52 15.33 2.32
CA GLY A 154 -16.63 15.43 3.48
C GLY A 154 -17.28 14.93 4.76
N ALA A 155 -18.57 15.21 5.00
CA ALA A 155 -19.31 14.67 6.13
C ALA A 155 -19.45 13.16 6.04
N ASP A 156 -19.89 12.66 4.88
CA ASP A 156 -20.08 11.22 4.65
C ASP A 156 -18.74 10.45 4.79
N LEU A 157 -17.63 11.04 4.31
CA LEU A 157 -16.30 10.45 4.45
C LEU A 157 -15.84 10.42 5.91
N GLN A 158 -16.11 11.47 6.68
CA GLN A 158 -15.76 11.51 8.10
C GLN A 158 -16.54 10.46 8.90
N GLU A 159 -17.84 10.33 8.63
CA GLU A 159 -18.69 9.31 9.25
C GLU A 159 -18.18 7.91 8.92
N TRP A 160 -17.97 7.63 7.63
CA TRP A 160 -17.40 6.34 7.18
C TRP A 160 -16.04 6.02 7.81
N ALA A 161 -15.12 7.00 7.89
CA ALA A 161 -13.82 6.79 8.50
C ALA A 161 -13.96 6.47 10.00
N THR A 162 -14.88 7.14 10.69
CA THR A 162 -15.18 6.89 12.10
C THR A 162 -15.75 5.49 12.31
N GLU A 163 -16.70 5.07 11.48
CA GLU A 163 -17.29 3.72 11.52
C GLU A 163 -16.26 2.61 11.28
N LYS A 164 -15.26 2.88 10.43
CA LYS A 164 -14.17 1.94 10.11
C LYS A 164 -12.99 2.03 11.07
N GLU A 165 -13.07 2.85 12.12
CA GLU A 165 -12.01 3.08 13.11
C GLU A 165 -10.69 3.57 12.46
N LEU A 166 -10.81 4.37 11.40
CA LEU A 166 -9.70 4.94 10.66
C LEU A 166 -9.35 6.34 11.18
N ILE A 167 -8.06 6.57 11.40
CA ILE A 167 -7.54 7.85 11.88
C ILE A 167 -6.94 8.60 10.69
N LEU A 168 -7.31 9.88 10.55
CA LEU A 168 -6.69 10.78 9.57
C LEU A 168 -5.20 10.98 9.89
N LEU A 169 -4.35 10.78 8.89
CA LEU A 169 -2.90 10.90 9.02
C LEU A 169 -2.31 12.18 8.43
N ASN A 170 -3.10 12.93 7.67
CA ASN A 170 -2.63 14.14 6.99
C ASN A 170 -1.96 15.11 7.98
N PRO A 171 -0.79 15.67 7.62
CA PRO A 171 -0.24 16.79 8.36
C PRO A 171 -1.21 17.98 8.33
N THR A 172 -1.52 18.53 9.51
CA THR A 172 -2.37 19.72 9.62
C THR A 172 -1.69 20.91 8.93
N GLU A 173 -2.48 21.82 8.35
CA GLU A 173 -2.03 23.07 7.69
C GLU A 173 -1.19 22.90 6.42
N MET A 174 -0.97 21.67 5.92
CA MET A 174 -0.23 21.46 4.67
C MET A 174 -1.17 21.18 3.49
N SER A 175 -1.14 22.08 2.51
CA SER A 175 -1.84 21.92 1.23
C SER A 175 -1.32 20.69 0.50
N THR A 176 -2.22 19.89 -0.08
CA THR A 176 -1.86 18.74 -0.92
C THR A 176 -1.98 19.05 -2.41
N ASN A 177 -2.37 20.26 -2.78
CA ASN A 177 -2.32 20.74 -4.15
C ASN A 177 -1.82 22.19 -4.26
N LYS A 178 -1.43 22.59 -5.47
CA LYS A 178 -0.98 23.96 -5.78
C LYS A 178 -2.08 25.01 -5.65
N GLY A 179 -3.35 24.60 -5.67
CA GLY A 179 -4.50 25.50 -5.57
C GLY A 179 -4.79 26.01 -4.15
N GLY A 180 -4.11 25.47 -3.14
CA GLY A 180 -4.43 25.73 -1.74
C GLY A 180 -5.59 24.85 -1.28
N GLY A 181 -5.28 23.84 -0.48
CA GLY A 181 -6.26 22.94 0.10
C GLY A 181 -5.76 21.52 0.30
N THR A 182 -6.47 20.79 1.14
CA THR A 182 -6.20 19.38 1.42
C THR A 182 -7.28 18.52 0.77
N LEU A 183 -6.99 17.96 -0.40
CA LEU A 183 -7.90 17.09 -1.16
C LEU A 183 -7.44 15.64 -1.16
N ASP A 184 -6.13 15.44 -1.26
CA ASP A 184 -5.50 14.13 -1.08
C ASP A 184 -5.45 13.79 0.41
N LEU A 185 -5.96 12.61 0.77
CA LEU A 185 -6.07 12.18 2.16
C LEU A 185 -5.42 10.81 2.39
N ALA A 186 -5.04 10.56 3.63
CA ALA A 186 -4.51 9.31 4.13
C ALA A 186 -5.19 8.98 5.46
N PHE A 187 -5.80 7.80 5.55
CA PHE A 187 -6.33 7.28 6.81
C PHE A 187 -5.79 5.89 7.10
N SER A 188 -5.67 5.55 8.38
CA SER A 188 -5.16 4.24 8.82
C SER A 188 -5.75 3.84 10.17
N SER A 189 -6.00 2.54 10.35
CA SER A 189 -6.30 1.95 11.67
C SER A 189 -5.03 1.43 12.37
N LEU A 190 -3.89 1.43 11.69
CA LEU A 190 -2.63 0.96 12.26
C LEU A 190 -2.00 2.00 13.20
N ALA A 191 -1.79 1.59 14.45
CA ALA A 191 -1.10 2.40 15.45
C ALA A 191 0.32 2.77 15.01
N GLY A 192 0.68 4.05 15.16
CA GLY A 192 1.99 4.57 14.76
C GLY A 192 2.16 4.84 13.27
N ALA A 193 1.12 4.61 12.45
CA ALA A 193 1.12 5.07 11.07
C ALA A 193 1.31 6.60 11.00
N LYS A 194 2.13 7.06 10.06
CA LYS A 194 2.45 8.48 9.88
C LYS A 194 2.42 8.83 8.41
N CYS A 195 1.88 9.99 8.08
CA CYS A 195 1.91 10.53 6.73
C CYS A 195 2.67 11.85 6.71
N GLU A 196 3.47 12.06 5.66
CA GLU A 196 4.24 13.27 5.42
C GLU A 196 4.14 13.70 3.95
N ILE A 197 4.50 14.96 3.68
CA ILE A 197 4.57 15.55 2.34
C ILE A 197 6.02 15.97 2.09
N PRO A 198 6.87 15.03 1.61
CA PRO A 198 8.29 15.30 1.38
C PRO A 198 8.46 16.10 0.07
N SER A 199 8.98 17.32 0.20
CA SER A 199 9.11 18.27 -0.92
C SER A 199 10.12 17.82 -1.98
N ASP A 200 11.09 16.99 -1.61
CA ASP A 200 12.07 16.37 -2.52
C ASP A 200 11.48 15.26 -3.38
N LEU A 201 10.28 14.77 -3.08
CA LEU A 201 9.57 13.75 -3.86
C LEU A 201 8.45 14.32 -4.75
N HIS A 202 8.42 15.64 -4.99
CA HIS A 202 7.40 16.26 -5.85
C HIS A 202 7.49 15.76 -7.31
N THR A 203 6.37 15.31 -7.88
CA THR A 203 6.33 14.57 -9.17
C THR A 203 6.04 15.44 -10.39
N ILE A 204 6.30 16.74 -10.33
CA ILE A 204 5.87 17.78 -11.29
C ILE A 204 4.35 17.91 -11.49
N SER A 205 3.54 17.08 -10.82
CA SER A 205 2.09 17.22 -10.74
C SER A 205 1.69 18.56 -10.10
N ASP A 206 0.43 18.94 -10.24
CA ASP A 206 -0.19 20.00 -9.46
C ASP A 206 -0.65 19.53 -8.06
N HIS A 207 -0.61 18.21 -7.82
CA HIS A 207 -0.75 17.61 -6.51
C HIS A 207 0.62 17.30 -5.89
N GLU A 208 0.68 17.42 -4.57
CA GLU A 208 1.82 17.03 -3.76
C GLU A 208 1.91 15.51 -3.64
N THR A 209 3.14 15.01 -3.48
CA THR A 209 3.37 13.59 -3.18
C THR A 209 3.21 13.37 -1.69
N MET A 210 2.39 12.39 -1.30
CA MET A 210 2.28 11.98 0.11
C MET A 210 2.96 10.63 0.35
N VAL A 211 3.65 10.53 1.47
CA VAL A 211 4.32 9.31 1.91
C VAL A 211 3.73 8.88 3.24
N THR A 212 3.20 7.66 3.28
CA THR A 212 2.71 7.04 4.51
C THR A 212 3.62 5.88 4.90
N THR A 213 4.13 5.93 6.13
CA THR A 213 4.83 4.81 6.77
C THR A 213 3.83 4.08 7.66
N LEU A 214 3.61 2.80 7.39
CA LEU A 214 2.75 1.93 8.19
C LEU A 214 3.60 1.12 9.16
N THR A 215 3.65 1.53 10.42
CA THR A 215 4.26 0.71 11.48
C THR A 215 3.22 -0.23 12.04
N GLY A 216 3.43 -1.53 11.91
CA GLY A 216 2.70 -2.48 12.75
C GLY A 216 3.39 -2.59 14.09
N GLU A 217 2.66 -2.56 15.22
CA GLU A 217 3.23 -3.07 16.47
C GLU A 217 3.69 -4.51 16.24
N TYR A 218 5.00 -4.68 16.26
CA TYR A 218 5.64 -5.96 16.28
C TYR A 218 5.60 -6.44 17.73
N ASN A 219 4.58 -7.21 18.08
CA ASN A 219 4.86 -8.27 19.04
C ASN A 219 5.86 -9.17 18.33
N ALA A 220 7.14 -8.94 18.61
CA ALA A 220 8.20 -9.85 18.27
C ALA A 220 7.86 -11.18 18.97
N ILE A 221 7.11 -12.03 18.30
CA ILE A 221 7.29 -13.46 18.47
C ILE A 221 8.68 -13.71 17.88
N GLU A 222 9.70 -13.49 18.71
CA GLU A 222 10.90 -14.32 18.65
C GLU A 222 10.39 -15.76 18.61
N ASN A 223 10.88 -16.52 17.63
CA ASN A 223 10.48 -17.91 17.32
C ASN A 223 9.21 -18.08 16.48
N SER A 224 9.28 -17.65 15.22
CA SER A 224 8.97 -18.65 14.18
C SER A 224 10.30 -19.04 13.56
N GLU A 225 10.76 -20.25 13.82
CA GLU A 225 11.95 -20.84 13.22
C GLU A 225 11.94 -20.53 11.72
N ARG A 226 12.86 -19.66 11.30
CA ARG A 226 13.01 -19.30 9.90
C ARG A 226 13.46 -20.57 9.18
N ARG A 227 12.58 -21.13 8.35
CA ARG A 227 12.91 -22.26 7.48
C ARG A 227 14.15 -21.87 6.66
N LEU A 228 15.27 -22.54 6.91
CA LEU A 228 16.52 -22.30 6.20
C LEU A 228 16.29 -22.55 4.71
N ARG A 229 16.70 -21.59 3.88
CA ARG A 229 16.72 -21.77 2.42
C ARG A 229 18.12 -22.18 2.00
N TYR A 230 18.20 -23.30 1.29
CA TYR A 230 19.45 -23.91 0.81
C TYR A 230 20.24 -23.01 -0.17
N ASP A 231 19.59 -22.00 -0.76
CA ASP A 231 20.19 -21.08 -1.75
C ASP A 231 20.79 -19.81 -1.14
N SER A 232 20.67 -19.59 0.17
CA SER A 232 21.29 -18.44 0.83
C SER A 232 22.75 -18.75 1.16
N ASN A 233 23.69 -18.24 0.35
CA ASN A 233 25.12 -18.22 0.67
C ASN A 233 25.42 -17.19 1.79
N ASN A 234 24.69 -17.25 2.90
CA ASN A 234 24.92 -16.38 4.06
C ASN A 234 25.81 -17.10 5.07
N GLU A 235 27.11 -17.02 4.84
CA GLU A 235 28.16 -17.65 5.67
C GLU A 235 28.09 -17.19 7.14
N VAL A 236 27.71 -15.92 7.37
CA VAL A 236 27.56 -15.36 8.72
C VAL A 236 26.39 -16.03 9.45
N LEU A 237 25.22 -16.14 8.81
CA LEU A 237 24.06 -16.82 9.41
C LEU A 237 24.37 -18.30 9.69
N PHE A 238 25.07 -18.96 8.77
CA PHE A 238 25.49 -20.36 8.91
C PHE A 238 26.45 -20.55 10.10
N THR A 239 27.49 -19.71 10.22
CA THR A 239 28.42 -19.79 11.36
C THR A 239 27.78 -19.37 12.68
N THR A 240 26.83 -18.42 12.68
CA THR A 240 26.08 -18.07 13.89
C THR A 240 25.22 -19.25 14.36
N LEU A 241 24.53 -19.96 13.46
CA LEU A 241 23.73 -21.14 13.79
C LEU A 241 24.61 -22.29 14.31
N LEU A 242 25.76 -22.55 13.68
CA LEU A 242 26.72 -23.55 14.17
C LEU A 242 27.25 -23.23 15.57
N ARG A 243 27.42 -21.95 15.91
CA ARG A 243 27.87 -21.54 17.25
C ARG A 243 26.78 -21.63 18.32
N CYS A 244 25.51 -21.72 17.95
CA CYS A 244 24.40 -21.90 18.88
C CYS A 244 24.20 -23.37 19.33
N HIS A 245 24.92 -24.32 18.75
CA HIS A 245 25.01 -25.70 19.25
C HIS A 245 26.37 -25.91 19.90
N SER A 246 26.48 -25.44 21.13
CA SER A 246 27.74 -25.46 21.88
C SER A 246 28.16 -26.86 22.37
N ASP A 247 27.32 -27.89 22.20
CA ASP A 247 27.70 -29.28 22.46
C ASP A 247 27.06 -30.19 21.39
N PRO A 248 27.83 -30.73 20.43
CA PRO A 248 27.32 -31.78 19.57
C PRO A 248 26.99 -33.02 20.43
N PRO A 249 25.85 -33.69 20.21
CA PRO A 249 25.53 -34.92 20.91
C PRO A 249 26.61 -35.97 20.66
N ASP A 250 26.99 -36.72 21.69
CA ASP A 250 27.97 -37.82 21.58
C ASP A 250 27.31 -39.01 20.86
N LEU A 251 27.45 -39.04 19.53
CA LEU A 251 26.89 -40.06 18.65
C LEU A 251 27.84 -41.25 18.52
N SER A 252 28.01 -41.99 19.61
CA SER A 252 28.94 -43.12 19.66
C SER A 252 28.35 -44.45 19.17
N THR A 253 27.03 -44.55 19.03
CA THR A 253 26.33 -45.76 18.58
C THR A 253 25.34 -45.49 17.44
N VAL A 254 24.98 -46.54 16.70
CA VAL A 254 23.99 -46.48 15.61
C VAL A 254 22.62 -46.03 16.14
N ASP A 255 22.23 -46.48 17.33
CA ASP A 255 20.97 -46.11 17.97
C ASP A 255 20.93 -44.63 18.36
N ASP A 256 22.07 -44.04 18.75
CA ASP A 256 22.16 -42.62 19.05
C ASP A 256 21.97 -41.76 17.78
N ILE A 257 22.50 -42.23 16.65
CA ILE A 257 22.33 -41.57 15.34
C ILE A 257 20.86 -41.62 14.90
N GLU A 258 20.20 -42.77 15.03
CA GLU A 258 18.78 -42.91 14.67
C GLU A 258 17.89 -42.04 15.56
N ARG A 259 18.15 -42.01 16.88
CA ARG A 259 17.40 -41.17 17.83
C ARG A 259 17.56 -39.67 17.53
N GLU A 260 18.76 -39.23 17.16
CA GLU A 260 18.99 -37.83 16.80
C GLU A 260 18.34 -37.48 15.45
N ALA A 261 18.40 -38.38 14.46
CA ALA A 261 17.71 -38.18 13.18
C ALA A 261 16.19 -38.07 13.36
N GLU A 262 15.58 -38.90 14.22
CA GLU A 262 14.16 -38.80 14.55
C GLU A 262 13.80 -37.47 15.24
N ASN A 263 14.66 -36.99 16.13
CA ASN A 263 14.45 -35.70 16.80
C ASN A 263 14.51 -34.55 15.81
N ILE A 264 15.46 -34.56 14.88
CA ILE A 264 15.58 -33.55 13.82
C ILE A 264 14.32 -33.55 12.94
N VAL A 265 13.80 -34.73 12.56
CA VAL A 265 12.60 -34.84 11.73
C VAL A 265 11.35 -34.33 12.46
N LYS A 266 11.27 -34.47 13.80
CA LYS A 266 10.14 -33.96 14.59
C LYS A 266 10.13 -32.43 14.75
N VAL A 267 11.29 -31.79 14.54
CA VAL A 267 11.47 -30.33 14.67
C VAL A 267 11.28 -29.61 13.31
N ILE A 268 11.28 -30.34 12.18
CA ILE A 268 11.09 -29.80 10.82
C ILE A 268 9.62 -29.86 10.39
#